data_AF-A0A969S8C8-F1
#
_entry.id   AF-A0A969S8C8-F1
#
_cell.length_a   1.000
_cell.length_b   1.000
_cell.length_c   1.000
_cell.angle_alpha   90.00
_cell.angle_beta   90.00
_cell.angle_gamma   90.00
#
_symmetry.space_group_name_H-M   'P 1'
#
loop_
_entity.id
_entity.type
_entity.pdbx_description
1 polymer ?
#
loop_
_entity_poly.entity_id
_entity_poly.type
_entity_poly.pdbx_seq_one_letter_code
_entity_poly.pdbx_strand_id
1 'polypeptide(L)'
;MYSPKDRKTLLIETCLTHGLTAYYCSSSKGIWIPAKEYKAWQKTQRQQTLDPDCLPSQIDVAFVQPLFDAKAALCPEDGSYLSRAKVGYKPAFYVERCPCCDGIWLDHGEWNILEKLGFHTAIYQLFSPEWQTKVRKKELADQERQATVDKLGPELAQLVFDLADKLGQNPNGDFGVAYLMRRFEQTRGETRRDRVF
;
A
#
# COMPACT_ATOMS: atom_id res chain seq x y z
N MET A 1 -29.89 2.51 4.91
CA MET A 1 -28.54 2.18 5.43
C MET A 1 -27.75 3.47 5.67
N TYR A 2 -26.99 3.56 6.76
CA TYR A 2 -26.22 4.77 7.12
C TYR A 2 -24.74 4.61 6.74
N SER A 3 -24.01 5.71 6.56
CA SER A 3 -22.60 5.65 6.20
C SER A 3 -21.75 5.04 7.33
N PRO A 4 -20.79 4.15 6.99
CA PRO A 4 -19.80 3.60 7.93
C PRO A 4 -18.98 4.67 8.65
N LYS A 5 -18.65 5.77 7.95
CA LYS A 5 -17.80 6.86 8.44
C LYS A 5 -18.62 7.99 9.08
N ASP A 6 -19.87 8.18 8.63
CA ASP A 6 -20.81 9.15 9.19
C ASP A 6 -22.21 8.55 9.42
N ARG A 7 -22.44 8.06 10.63
CA ARG A 7 -23.70 7.38 11.02
C ARG A 7 -24.95 8.26 10.94
N LYS A 8 -24.82 9.57 10.74
CA LYS A 8 -25.97 10.49 10.58
C LYS A 8 -26.41 10.61 9.12
N THR A 9 -25.56 10.22 8.19
CA THR A 9 -25.82 10.38 6.75
C THR A 9 -26.32 9.06 6.15
N LEU A 10 -27.47 9.13 5.48
CA LEU A 10 -28.02 8.01 4.72
C LEU A 10 -27.21 7.83 3.44
N LEU A 11 -26.93 6.57 3.09
CA LEU A 11 -26.32 6.27 1.80
C LEU A 11 -27.39 6.26 0.71
N ILE A 12 -27.08 6.89 -0.43
CA ILE A 12 -27.96 7.03 -1.58
C ILE A 12 -27.49 6.07 -2.67
N GLU A 13 -28.40 5.29 -3.23
CA GLU A 13 -28.08 4.38 -4.33
C GLU A 13 -27.52 5.15 -5.53
N THR A 14 -26.43 4.64 -6.10
CA THR A 14 -25.75 5.22 -7.25
C THR A 14 -25.20 4.12 -8.15
N CYS A 15 -25.00 4.45 -9.41
CA CYS A 15 -24.19 3.64 -10.32
C CYS A 15 -22.73 4.08 -10.18
N LEU A 16 -21.83 3.19 -9.75
CA LEU A 16 -20.41 3.51 -9.58
C LEU A 16 -19.67 3.47 -10.92
N THR A 17 -19.90 2.38 -11.67
CA THR A 17 -19.44 2.18 -13.04
C THR A 17 -20.47 1.33 -13.77
N HIS A 18 -20.33 1.17 -15.08
CA HIS A 18 -21.29 0.40 -15.86
C HIS A 18 -21.50 -1.01 -15.29
N GLY A 19 -22.74 -1.28 -14.85
CA GLY A 19 -23.11 -2.58 -14.28
C GLY A 19 -22.71 -2.80 -12.81
N LEU A 20 -22.31 -1.76 -12.08
CA LEU A 20 -22.00 -1.84 -10.65
C LEU A 20 -22.83 -0.85 -9.82
N THR A 21 -23.83 -1.36 -9.13
CA THR A 21 -24.63 -0.61 -8.16
C THR A 21 -23.87 -0.47 -6.84
N ALA A 22 -23.86 0.74 -6.30
CA ALA A 22 -23.22 1.09 -5.04
C ALA A 22 -24.06 2.12 -4.28
N TYR A 23 -23.62 2.51 -3.10
CA TYR A 23 -24.28 3.50 -2.28
C TYR A 23 -23.31 4.61 -1.86
N TYR A 24 -23.63 5.84 -2.23
CA TYR A 24 -22.80 7.02 -2.02
C TYR A 24 -23.18 7.76 -0.74
N CYS A 25 -22.18 8.25 -0.02
CA CYS A 25 -22.34 9.12 1.13
C CYS A 25 -22.09 10.58 0.75
N SER A 26 -23.07 11.47 0.97
CA SER A 26 -22.92 12.90 0.64
C SER A 26 -21.93 13.65 1.54
N SER A 27 -21.73 13.21 2.79
CA SER A 27 -20.85 13.90 3.75
C SER A 27 -19.39 13.47 3.62
N SER A 28 -19.11 12.17 3.60
CA SER A 28 -17.76 11.63 3.47
C SER A 28 -17.29 11.49 2.03
N LYS A 29 -18.22 11.56 1.06
CA LYS A 29 -18.00 11.26 -0.37
C LYS A 29 -17.46 9.86 -0.64
N GLY A 30 -17.58 8.96 0.33
CA GLY A 30 -17.23 7.55 0.22
C GLY A 30 -18.38 6.74 -0.38
N ILE A 31 -18.06 5.52 -0.78
CA ILE A 31 -18.92 4.61 -1.51
C ILE A 31 -18.92 3.25 -0.81
N TRP A 32 -20.12 2.73 -0.57
CA TRP A 32 -20.33 1.35 -0.16
C TRP A 32 -20.72 0.50 -1.36
N ILE A 33 -20.03 -0.62 -1.55
CA ILE A 33 -20.33 -1.59 -2.60
C ILE A 33 -20.79 -2.90 -1.92
N PRO A 34 -22.06 -3.29 -2.06
CA PRO A 34 -22.52 -4.56 -1.54
C PRO A 34 -21.78 -5.73 -2.19
N ALA A 35 -21.50 -6.77 -1.41
CA ALA A 35 -20.75 -7.92 -1.90
C ALA A 35 -21.42 -8.62 -3.08
N LYS A 36 -22.75 -8.70 -3.07
CA LYS A 36 -23.53 -9.31 -4.14
C LYS A 36 -23.32 -8.59 -5.47
N GLU A 37 -23.42 -7.26 -5.44
CA GLU A 37 -23.26 -6.41 -6.63
C GLU A 37 -21.81 -6.45 -7.13
N TYR A 38 -20.83 -6.35 -6.21
CA TYR A 38 -19.42 -6.47 -6.58
C TYR A 38 -19.08 -7.83 -7.21
N LYS A 39 -19.54 -8.94 -6.61
CA LYS A 39 -19.30 -10.29 -7.14
C LYS A 39 -19.99 -10.51 -8.50
N ALA A 40 -21.18 -9.95 -8.71
CA ALA A 40 -21.88 -10.02 -9.98
C ALA A 40 -21.13 -9.24 -11.07
N TRP A 41 -20.76 -8.00 -10.77
CA TRP A 41 -19.96 -7.15 -11.66
C TRP A 41 -18.59 -7.75 -11.95
N GLN A 42 -17.87 -8.27 -10.96
CA GLN A 42 -16.54 -8.86 -11.12
C GLN A 42 -16.52 -10.02 -12.13
N LYS A 43 -17.61 -10.80 -12.23
CA LYS A 43 -17.73 -11.90 -13.20
C LYS A 43 -17.82 -11.43 -14.65
N THR A 44 -18.23 -10.19 -14.89
CA THR A 44 -18.28 -9.59 -16.24
C THR A 44 -16.94 -8.96 -16.64
N GLN A 45 -16.01 -8.85 -15.69
CA GLN A 45 -14.69 -8.27 -15.92
C GLN A 45 -13.66 -9.35 -16.29
N ARG A 46 -12.63 -8.94 -17.04
CA ARG A 46 -11.46 -9.79 -17.25
C ARG A 46 -10.73 -9.94 -15.92
N GLN A 47 -10.59 -11.17 -15.43
CA GLN A 47 -9.86 -11.41 -14.19
C GLN A 47 -8.38 -11.03 -14.36
N GLN A 48 -7.90 -10.20 -13.44
CA GLN A 48 -6.49 -9.84 -13.31
C GLN A 48 -5.92 -10.51 -12.05
N THR A 49 -4.74 -11.10 -12.18
CA THR A 49 -3.91 -11.50 -11.04
C THR A 49 -3.13 -10.29 -10.59
N LEU A 50 -3.31 -9.87 -9.34
CA LEU A 50 -2.54 -8.74 -8.81
C LEU A 50 -1.14 -9.19 -8.47
N ASP A 51 -0.14 -8.50 -9.02
CA ASP A 51 1.26 -8.67 -8.62
C ASP A 51 1.75 -7.39 -7.90
N PRO A 52 2.06 -7.47 -6.59
CA PRO A 52 2.67 -6.36 -5.85
C PRO A 52 3.97 -5.83 -6.45
N ASP A 53 4.69 -6.66 -7.21
CA ASP A 53 5.96 -6.29 -7.83
C ASP A 53 5.73 -5.36 -9.04
N CYS A 54 4.55 -5.44 -9.67
CA CYS A 54 4.14 -4.57 -10.77
C CYS A 54 3.48 -3.26 -10.31
N LEU A 55 3.44 -2.97 -9.01
CA LEU A 55 2.91 -1.72 -8.50
C LEU A 55 3.76 -0.53 -8.96
N PRO A 56 3.20 0.42 -9.72
CA PRO A 56 3.91 1.65 -10.04
C PRO A 56 4.24 2.39 -8.74
N SER A 57 5.48 2.84 -8.62
CA SER A 57 5.98 3.57 -7.45
C SER A 57 5.27 4.91 -7.25
N GLN A 58 4.75 5.51 -8.33
CA GLN A 58 3.91 6.71 -8.33
C GLN A 58 2.93 6.66 -9.52
N ILE A 59 1.73 7.20 -9.31
CA ILE A 59 0.78 7.54 -10.38
C ILE A 59 0.49 9.02 -10.20
N ASP A 60 0.38 9.78 -11.29
CA ASP A 60 -0.03 11.17 -11.21
C ASP A 60 -1.54 11.25 -10.92
N VAL A 61 -1.89 11.13 -9.65
CA VAL A 61 -3.25 11.33 -9.14
C VAL A 61 -3.17 12.27 -7.96
N ALA A 62 -3.86 13.40 -8.05
CA ALA A 62 -4.12 14.27 -6.91
C ALA A 62 -5.04 13.55 -5.91
N PHE A 63 -4.49 12.63 -5.12
CA PHE A 63 -5.20 11.98 -4.02
C PHE A 63 -5.01 12.80 -2.74
N VAL A 64 -6.12 13.26 -2.19
CA VAL A 64 -6.17 13.91 -0.89
C VAL A 64 -6.65 12.88 0.12
N GLN A 65 -5.86 12.62 1.17
CA GLN A 65 -6.27 11.68 2.21
C GLN A 65 -7.62 12.12 2.83
N PRO A 66 -8.62 11.23 2.87
CA PRO A 66 -9.94 11.54 3.42
C PRO A 66 -9.87 11.91 4.91
N LEU A 67 -10.67 12.90 5.32
CA LEU A 67 -10.75 13.36 6.73
C LEU A 67 -11.15 12.25 7.72
N PHE A 68 -11.84 11.21 7.25
CA PHE A 68 -12.33 10.11 8.08
C PHE A 68 -11.54 8.81 7.94
N ASP A 69 -10.40 8.81 7.23
CA ASP A 69 -9.62 7.60 6.97
C ASP A 69 -9.15 6.92 8.29
N ALA A 70 -8.80 7.72 9.31
CA ALA A 70 -8.39 7.20 10.62
C ALA A 70 -9.55 6.63 11.48
N LYS A 71 -10.82 6.85 11.09
CA LYS A 71 -11.98 6.47 11.91
C LYS A 71 -12.37 5.02 11.64
N ALA A 72 -12.49 4.22 12.71
CA ALA A 72 -13.06 2.89 12.63
C ALA A 72 -14.48 2.93 12.07
N ALA A 73 -14.73 2.11 11.06
CA ALA A 73 -15.98 2.05 10.33
C ALA A 73 -16.76 0.79 10.68
N LEU A 74 -18.09 0.91 10.76
CA LEU A 74 -19.00 -0.23 10.92
C LEU A 74 -19.69 -0.52 9.60
N CYS A 75 -19.83 -1.81 9.28
CA CYS A 75 -20.59 -2.28 8.15
C CYS A 75 -22.03 -1.75 8.22
N PRO A 76 -22.56 -1.18 7.13
CA PRO A 76 -23.89 -0.60 7.11
C PRO A 76 -25.00 -1.67 6.96
N GLU A 77 -24.64 -2.92 6.70
CA GLU A 77 -25.56 -4.06 6.54
C GLU A 77 -25.67 -4.91 7.82
N ASP A 78 -24.54 -5.22 8.47
CA ASP A 78 -24.49 -6.14 9.62
C ASP A 78 -23.91 -5.53 10.91
N GLY A 79 -23.40 -4.30 10.86
CA GLY A 79 -22.84 -3.60 12.02
C GLY A 79 -21.47 -4.07 12.49
N SER A 80 -20.81 -5.02 11.79
CA SER A 80 -19.48 -5.52 12.14
C SER A 80 -18.38 -4.51 11.81
N TYR A 81 -17.24 -4.57 12.51
CA TYR A 81 -16.09 -3.72 12.20
C TYR A 81 -15.50 -4.06 10.82
N LEU A 82 -15.22 -3.02 10.03
CA LEU A 82 -14.55 -3.21 8.75
C LEU A 82 -13.06 -3.48 8.96
N SER A 83 -12.56 -4.51 8.27
CA SER A 83 -11.13 -4.81 8.17
C SER A 83 -10.49 -3.89 7.13
N ARG A 84 -9.22 -3.49 7.34
CA ARG A 84 -8.50 -2.57 6.46
C ARG A 84 -7.36 -3.30 5.75
N ALA A 85 -7.25 -3.12 4.43
CA ALA A 85 -6.13 -3.55 3.62
C ALA A 85 -5.40 -2.33 3.06
N LYS A 86 -4.12 -2.19 3.41
CA LYS A 86 -3.28 -1.13 2.87
C LYS A 86 -2.99 -1.38 1.40
N VAL A 87 -3.17 -0.35 0.57
CA VAL A 87 -2.70 -0.34 -0.80
C VAL A 87 -1.35 0.37 -0.82
N GLY A 88 -0.31 -0.36 -1.24
CA GLY A 88 1.10 0.09 -1.28
C GLY A 88 1.38 1.12 -2.39
N TYR A 89 0.57 2.17 -2.44
CA TYR A 89 0.68 3.35 -3.29
C TYR A 89 1.30 4.51 -2.49
N LYS A 90 1.79 5.57 -3.16
CA LYS A 90 2.29 6.79 -2.50
C LYS A 90 1.47 8.01 -2.95
N PRO A 91 0.71 8.67 -2.05
CA PRO A 91 0.50 8.33 -0.63
C PRO A 91 -0.36 7.06 -0.46
N ALA A 92 -0.07 6.26 0.57
CA ALA A 92 -0.82 5.03 0.82
C ALA A 92 -2.25 5.35 1.30
N PHE A 93 -3.17 4.44 0.97
CA PHE A 93 -4.56 4.47 1.42
C PHE A 93 -5.03 3.06 1.82
N TYR A 94 -6.24 2.96 2.35
CA TYR A 94 -6.75 1.73 2.93
C TYR A 94 -8.12 1.38 2.37
N VAL A 95 -8.23 0.24 1.71
CA VAL A 95 -9.53 -0.31 1.34
C VAL A 95 -10.13 -1.02 2.55
N GLU A 96 -11.42 -0.81 2.78
CA GLU A 96 -12.13 -1.42 3.90
C GLU A 96 -13.10 -2.49 3.42
N ARG A 97 -13.18 -3.62 4.15
CA ARG A 97 -14.09 -4.73 3.84
C ARG A 97 -14.71 -5.30 5.09
N CYS A 98 -16.01 -5.60 5.03
CA CYS A 98 -16.69 -6.33 6.08
C CYS A 98 -16.28 -7.82 6.06
N PRO A 99 -15.80 -8.40 7.17
CA PRO A 99 -15.49 -9.82 7.26
C PRO A 99 -16.73 -10.72 7.26
N CYS A 100 -17.93 -10.16 7.51
CA CYS A 100 -19.18 -10.92 7.62
C CYS A 100 -19.96 -10.95 6.30
N CYS A 101 -20.30 -9.78 5.73
CA CYS A 101 -21.05 -9.71 4.48
C CYS A 101 -20.21 -9.58 3.21
N ASP A 102 -18.88 -9.44 3.30
CA ASP A 102 -17.95 -9.15 2.20
C ASP A 102 -18.13 -7.80 1.48
N GLY A 103 -18.98 -6.92 2.01
CA GLY A 103 -19.19 -5.59 1.44
C GLY A 103 -17.94 -4.73 1.57
N ILE A 104 -17.75 -3.81 0.62
CA ILE A 104 -16.54 -3.02 0.48
C ILE A 104 -16.89 -1.55 0.72
N TRP A 105 -16.09 -0.88 1.54
CA TRP A 105 -16.14 0.57 1.68
C TRP A 105 -14.89 1.18 1.07
N LEU A 106 -15.11 2.24 0.29
CA LEU A 106 -14.06 3.05 -0.32
C LEU A 106 -14.31 4.50 0.05
N ASP A 107 -13.30 5.17 0.56
CA ASP A 107 -13.37 6.60 0.77
C ASP A 107 -13.24 7.36 -0.57
N HIS A 108 -13.39 8.68 -0.50
CA HIS A 108 -13.46 9.52 -1.67
C HIS A 108 -12.23 9.37 -2.59
N GLY A 109 -12.48 9.03 -3.85
CA GLY A 109 -11.44 8.93 -4.88
C GLY A 109 -10.65 7.61 -4.91
N GLU A 110 -10.84 6.72 -3.92
CA GLU A 110 -10.11 5.45 -3.86
C GLU A 110 -10.48 4.50 -5.01
N TRP A 111 -11.75 4.47 -5.42
CA TRP A 111 -12.19 3.68 -6.58
C TRP A 111 -11.40 4.04 -7.84
N ASN A 112 -11.24 5.34 -8.12
CA ASN A 112 -10.54 5.81 -9.32
C ASN A 112 -9.05 5.40 -9.30
N ILE A 113 -8.45 5.33 -8.11
CA ILE A 113 -7.06 4.86 -7.95
C ILE A 113 -6.99 3.36 -8.18
N LEU A 114 -7.93 2.59 -7.62
CA LEU A 114 -8.03 1.15 -7.85
C LEU A 114 -8.27 0.84 -9.34
N GLU A 115 -9.02 1.68 -10.06
CA GLU A 115 -9.18 1.56 -11.52
C GLU A 115 -7.87 1.77 -12.26
N LYS A 116 -7.16 2.87 -11.97
CA LYS A 116 -5.85 3.17 -12.58
C LYS A 116 -4.79 2.10 -12.28
N LEU A 117 -4.85 1.48 -11.10
CA LEU A 117 -3.97 0.39 -10.70
C LEU A 117 -4.39 -0.98 -11.26
N GLY A 118 -5.59 -1.10 -11.85
CA GLY A 118 -6.16 -2.40 -12.22
C GLY A 118 -6.66 -3.24 -11.04
N PHE A 119 -6.68 -2.69 -9.82
CA PHE A 119 -7.02 -3.41 -8.59
C PHE A 119 -8.53 -3.48 -8.33
N HIS A 120 -9.30 -2.59 -8.95
CA HIS A 120 -10.76 -2.53 -8.84
C HIS A 120 -11.46 -3.86 -9.14
N THR A 121 -10.91 -4.71 -10.02
CA THR A 121 -11.47 -6.05 -10.34
C THR A 121 -11.02 -7.16 -9.39
N ALA A 122 -10.11 -6.88 -8.46
CA ALA A 122 -9.46 -7.88 -7.61
C ALA A 122 -9.29 -7.41 -6.17
N ILE A 123 -10.21 -6.57 -5.67
CA ILE A 123 -10.13 -5.95 -4.33
C ILE A 123 -9.97 -7.02 -3.23
N TYR A 124 -10.63 -8.17 -3.35
CA TYR A 124 -10.49 -9.26 -2.37
C TYR A 124 -9.06 -9.79 -2.23
N GLN A 125 -8.24 -9.73 -3.28
CA GLN A 125 -6.84 -10.17 -3.22
C GLN A 125 -6.01 -9.27 -2.30
N LEU A 126 -6.39 -7.99 -2.14
CA LEU A 126 -5.73 -7.06 -1.21
C LEU A 126 -5.82 -7.55 0.24
N PHE A 127 -6.83 -8.34 0.59
CA PHE A 127 -7.03 -8.90 1.93
C PHE A 127 -6.38 -10.28 2.12
N SER A 128 -5.75 -10.83 1.08
CA SER A 128 -5.10 -12.13 1.17
C SER A 128 -3.82 -12.06 2.04
N PRO A 129 -3.50 -13.11 2.81
CA PRO A 129 -2.26 -13.17 3.59
C PRO A 129 -1.00 -13.00 2.73
N GLU A 130 -1.01 -13.55 1.52
CA GLU A 130 0.09 -13.47 0.55
C GLU A 130 0.35 -12.02 0.13
N TRP A 131 -0.71 -11.29 -0.25
CA TRP A 131 -0.64 -9.88 -0.59
C TRP A 131 -0.10 -9.05 0.58
N GLN A 132 -0.69 -9.22 1.76
CA GLN A 132 -0.30 -8.48 2.96
C GLN A 132 1.17 -8.74 3.35
N THR A 133 1.65 -9.97 3.15
CA THR A 133 3.07 -10.31 3.39
C THR A 133 3.99 -9.65 2.37
N LYS A 134 3.64 -9.67 1.09
CA LYS A 134 4.42 -9.03 0.02
C LYS A 134 4.51 -7.51 0.22
N VAL A 135 3.38 -6.84 0.52
CA VAL A 135 3.35 -5.39 0.78
C VAL A 135 4.25 -5.03 1.96
N ARG A 136 4.19 -5.76 3.08
CA ARG A 136 5.06 -5.52 4.24
C ARG A 136 6.54 -5.67 3.92
N LYS A 137 6.92 -6.68 3.14
CA LYS A 137 8.31 -6.88 2.72
C LYS A 137 8.82 -5.72 1.86
N LYS A 138 8.01 -5.26 0.89
CA LYS A 138 8.33 -4.11 0.03
C LYS A 138 8.47 -2.82 0.84
N GLU A 139 7.57 -2.57 1.78
CA GLU A 139 7.64 -1.39 2.65
C GLU A 139 8.87 -1.38 3.55
N LEU A 140 9.24 -2.53 4.11
CA LEU A 140 10.46 -2.65 4.91
C LEU A 140 11.70 -2.32 4.08
N ALA A 141 11.78 -2.84 2.86
CA ALA A 141 12.87 -2.55 1.93
C ALA A 141 12.92 -1.06 1.53
N ASP A 142 11.76 -0.46 1.22
CA ASP A 142 11.65 0.97 0.92
C ASP A 142 12.11 1.84 2.09
N GLN A 143 11.73 1.48 3.33
CA GLN A 143 12.15 2.18 4.54
C GLN A 143 13.65 2.07 4.79
N GLU A 144 14.23 0.88 4.60
CA GLU A 144 15.67 0.66 4.71
C GLU A 144 16.45 1.52 3.70
N ARG A 145 15.99 1.53 2.43
CA ARG A 145 16.57 2.38 1.39
C ARG A 145 16.46 3.86 1.75
N GLN A 146 15.29 4.32 2.18
CA GLN A 146 15.12 5.72 2.57
C GLN A 146 16.01 6.09 3.77
N ALA A 147 16.08 5.25 4.80
CA ALA A 147 16.96 5.48 5.94
C ALA A 147 18.46 5.51 5.55
N THR A 148 18.84 4.78 4.51
CA THR A 148 20.20 4.82 3.95
C THR A 148 20.46 6.15 3.26
N VAL A 149 19.52 6.63 2.44
CA VAL A 149 19.58 7.96 1.82
C VAL A 149 19.65 9.06 2.87
N ASP A 150 18.82 9.00 3.92
CA ASP A 150 18.77 10.01 4.97
C ASP A 150 20.09 10.08 5.77
N LYS A 151 20.79 8.94 5.96
CA LYS A 151 22.05 8.87 6.73
C LYS A 151 23.29 9.18 5.90
N LEU A 152 23.33 8.77 4.64
CA LEU A 152 24.52 8.87 3.78
C LEU A 152 24.46 10.03 2.78
N GLY A 153 23.28 10.61 2.58
CA GLY A 153 22.99 11.49 1.46
C GLY A 153 22.68 10.72 0.17
N PRO A 154 22.00 11.37 -0.79
CA PRO A 154 21.48 10.70 -1.99
C PRO A 154 22.57 10.12 -2.89
N GLU A 155 23.69 10.83 -3.07
CA GLU A 155 24.77 10.41 -3.97
C GLU A 155 25.48 9.14 -3.46
N LEU A 156 25.90 9.14 -2.19
CA LEU A 156 26.60 8.01 -1.60
C LEU A 156 25.67 6.80 -1.41
N ALA A 157 24.40 7.03 -1.04
CA ALA A 157 23.42 5.96 -0.95
C ALA A 157 23.20 5.26 -2.29
N GLN A 158 23.15 6.01 -3.40
CA GLN A 158 23.01 5.41 -4.73
C GLN A 158 24.21 4.51 -5.07
N LEU A 159 25.43 4.94 -4.76
CA LEU A 159 26.63 4.10 -4.96
C LEU A 159 26.58 2.81 -4.12
N VAL A 160 26.08 2.90 -2.88
CA VAL A 160 25.90 1.72 -2.00
C VAL A 160 24.88 0.75 -2.61
N PHE A 161 23.76 1.25 -3.12
CA PHE A 161 22.75 0.41 -3.77
C PHE A 161 23.29 -0.30 -5.01
N ASP A 162 23.96 0.45 -5.90
CA ASP A 162 24.53 -0.11 -7.13
C ASP A 162 25.62 -1.16 -6.82
N LEU A 163 26.42 -0.92 -5.77
CA LEU A 163 27.43 -1.88 -5.33
C LEU A 163 26.78 -3.13 -4.71
N ALA A 164 25.75 -2.97 -3.90
CA ALA A 164 25.02 -4.09 -3.31
C ALA A 164 24.42 -5.00 -4.40
N ASP A 165 23.81 -4.41 -5.44
CA ASP A 165 23.26 -5.16 -6.58
C ASP A 165 24.35 -5.94 -7.33
N LYS A 166 25.50 -5.30 -7.60
CA LYS A 166 26.65 -5.94 -8.26
C LYS A 166 27.26 -7.07 -7.43
N LEU A 167 27.37 -6.89 -6.11
CA LEU A 167 27.89 -7.92 -5.21
C LEU A 167 26.91 -9.09 -5.09
N GLY A 168 25.60 -8.83 -5.00
CA GLY A 168 24.58 -9.88 -4.91
C GLY A 168 24.50 -10.77 -6.16
N GLN A 169 24.83 -10.25 -7.34
CA GLN A 169 24.91 -11.02 -8.59
C GLN A 169 26.21 -11.82 -8.75
N ASN A 170 27.23 -11.55 -7.92
CA ASN A 170 28.53 -12.21 -8.00
C ASN A 170 28.60 -13.40 -7.02
N PRO A 171 29.05 -14.60 -7.44
CA PRO A 171 29.21 -15.75 -6.55
C PRO A 171 30.10 -15.49 -5.33
N ASN A 172 31.04 -14.55 -5.42
CA ASN A 172 31.97 -14.16 -4.35
C ASN A 172 31.65 -12.77 -3.77
N GLY A 173 30.41 -12.32 -3.84
CA GLY A 173 30.00 -11.00 -3.36
C GLY A 173 30.26 -10.78 -1.87
N ASP A 174 30.15 -11.84 -1.07
CA ASP A 174 30.44 -11.88 0.37
C ASP A 174 31.89 -11.45 0.69
N PHE A 175 32.86 -11.85 -0.14
CA PHE A 175 34.25 -11.41 -0.02
C PHE A 175 34.39 -9.89 -0.16
N GLY A 176 33.64 -9.29 -1.08
CA GLY A 176 33.58 -7.84 -1.27
C GLY A 176 33.01 -7.12 -0.06
N VAL A 177 31.90 -7.63 0.50
CA VAL A 177 31.32 -7.08 1.75
C VAL A 177 32.32 -7.15 2.90
N ALA A 178 33.00 -8.29 3.07
CA ALA A 178 34.00 -8.48 4.13
C ALA A 178 35.20 -7.52 3.98
N TYR A 179 35.63 -7.22 2.75
CA TYR A 179 36.67 -6.21 2.50
C TYR A 179 36.25 -4.81 2.97
N LEU A 180 35.02 -4.38 2.64
CA LEU A 180 34.48 -3.08 3.07
C LEU A 180 34.40 -2.98 4.59
N MET A 181 33.89 -4.02 5.26
CA MET A 181 33.81 -4.06 6.73
C MET A 181 35.19 -3.88 7.38
N ARG A 182 36.20 -4.64 6.94
CA ARG A 182 37.59 -4.50 7.44
C ARG A 182 38.16 -3.10 7.20
N ARG A 183 37.89 -2.50 6.03
CA ARG A 183 38.35 -1.14 5.71
C ARG A 183 37.76 -0.10 6.67
N PHE A 184 36.49 -0.23 7.04
CA PHE A 184 35.86 0.65 8.03
C PHE A 184 36.45 0.48 9.43
N GLU A 185 36.73 -0.75 9.86
CA GLU A 185 37.34 -1.03 11.16
C GLU A 185 38.75 -0.42 11.29
N GLN A 186 39.57 -0.55 10.24
CA GLN A 186 40.91 0.05 10.18
C GLN A 186 40.85 1.57 10.30
N THR A 187 39.96 2.20 9.54
CA THR A 187 39.80 3.67 9.54
C THR A 187 39.34 4.17 10.91
N ARG A 188 38.40 3.47 11.58
CA ARG A 188 37.97 3.81 12.95
C ARG A 188 39.08 3.61 13.99
N GLY A 189 39.94 2.61 13.79
CA GLY A 189 41.10 2.36 14.63
C GLY A 189 42.17 3.46 14.55
N GLU A 190 42.38 4.02 13.35
CA GLU A 190 43.29 5.14 13.10
C GLU A 190 42.76 6.44 13.74
N THR A 191 41.50 6.80 13.51
CA THR A 191 40.90 8.02 14.10
C THR A 191 40.86 8.01 15.64
N ARG A 192 40.84 6.81 16.26
CA ARG A 192 40.86 6.67 17.72
C ARG A 192 42.26 6.79 18.32
N ARG A 193 43.33 6.53 17.54
CA ARG A 193 44.72 6.75 17.96
C ARG A 193 45.12 8.22 17.87
N ASP A 194 44.60 8.96 16.90
CA ASP A 194 44.92 10.38 16.71
C ASP A 194 44.25 11.34 17.70
N ARG A 195 43.27 10.87 18.50
CA ARG A 195 42.59 11.67 19.55
C ARG A 195 43.18 11.48 20.95
N VAL A 196 44.25 10.72 21.10
CA VAL A 196 44.89 10.39 22.41
C VAL A 196 46.19 11.19 22.63
N PHE A 197 46.44 12.22 21.82
CA PHE A 197 47.55 13.15 21.99
C PHE A 197 47.05 14.58 22.17
#